data_AF-A0A1V5J9L2-F1
#
_entry.id   AF-A0A1V5J9L2-F1
#
_cell.length_a   1.000
_cell.length_b   1.000
_cell.length_c   1.000
_cell.angle_alpha   90.00
_cell.angle_beta   90.00
_cell.angle_gamma   90.00
#
_symmetry.space_group_name_H-M   'P 1'
#
loop_
_entity.id
_entity.type
_entity.pdbx_description
1 polymer ?
#
loop_
_entity_poly.entity_id
_entity_poly.type
_entity_poly.pdbx_seq_one_letter_code
_entity_poly.pdbx_strand_id
1 'polypeptide(L)'
;MWPVISGGIRYAIKLQSPQGEIYWAKNKDGKVDKMALLTGSSSVYMSIKCALAIAKLLGKKRPSWYKAKASLGDAIRFRPDLFNMIKSRYSMDWYYPVLCGAISGEEAKRRIDKSWEKFIVPDWGVRCVSDRPWITMAETAELVMTLAAIEDYTRARAVFSWLSDKRFSDDSYWMGVTYPDGIIWPEEKTGWTAAAVILAWDALNEITPAGRIFNHKFWDTWKL
;
A
#
# COMPACT_ATOMS: atom_id res chain seq x y z
N MET A 1 -12.31 -15.65 14.20
CA MET A 1 -12.22 -14.36 13.46
C MET A 1 -13.17 -14.19 12.28
N TRP A 2 -13.74 -15.24 11.68
CA TRP A 2 -14.56 -15.10 10.44
C TRP A 2 -15.68 -14.04 10.46
N PRO A 3 -16.51 -13.92 11.51
CA PRO A 3 -17.56 -12.89 11.55
C PRO A 3 -17.01 -11.46 11.41
N VAL A 4 -15.83 -11.20 11.97
CA VAL A 4 -15.15 -9.90 11.92
C VAL A 4 -14.67 -9.60 10.50
N ILE A 5 -13.96 -10.54 9.87
CA ILE A 5 -13.49 -10.43 8.47
C ILE A 5 -14.68 -10.19 7.54
N SER A 6 -15.72 -11.03 7.67
CA SER A 6 -16.94 -10.93 6.89
C SER A 6 -17.69 -9.62 7.13
N GLY A 7 -17.66 -9.08 8.35
CA GLY A 7 -18.22 -7.76 8.69
C GLY A 7 -17.49 -6.63 7.99
N GLY A 8 -16.16 -6.56 8.13
CA GLY A 8 -15.32 -5.52 7.53
C GLY A 8 -15.40 -5.48 6.01
N ILE A 9 -15.30 -6.64 5.35
CA ILE A 9 -15.38 -6.71 3.89
C ILE A 9 -16.78 -6.32 3.39
N ARG A 10 -17.86 -6.76 4.06
CA ARG A 10 -19.21 -6.31 3.70
C ARG A 10 -19.39 -4.81 3.89
N TYR A 11 -18.78 -4.23 4.92
CA TYR A 11 -18.83 -2.77 5.12
C TYR A 11 -18.14 -2.03 3.97
N ALA A 12 -16.92 -2.44 3.60
CA ALA A 12 -16.18 -1.83 2.50
C ALA A 12 -16.90 -1.98 1.15
N ILE A 13 -17.42 -3.17 0.83
CA ILE A 13 -18.16 -3.41 -0.42
C ILE A 13 -19.46 -2.60 -0.49
N LYS A 14 -20.12 -2.32 0.65
CA LYS A 14 -21.30 -1.42 0.67
C LYS A 14 -20.96 0.04 0.32
N LEU A 15 -19.68 0.42 0.39
CA LEU A 15 -19.19 1.74 -0.01
C LEU A 15 -18.67 1.75 -1.45
N GLN A 16 -18.72 0.62 -2.15
CA GLN A 16 -18.30 0.55 -3.54
C GLN A 16 -19.30 1.27 -4.44
N SER A 17 -18.79 2.12 -5.34
CA SER A 17 -19.59 2.81 -6.33
C SER A 17 -20.00 1.85 -7.48
N PRO A 18 -20.98 2.24 -8.32
CA PRO A 18 -21.28 1.51 -9.56
C PRO A 18 -20.11 1.44 -10.55
N GLN A 19 -19.14 2.37 -10.46
CA GLN A 19 -17.96 2.44 -11.32
C GLN A 19 -16.76 1.65 -10.76
N GLY A 20 -16.83 1.21 -9.49
CA GLY A 20 -15.92 0.22 -8.91
C GLY A 20 -15.04 0.73 -7.77
N GLU A 21 -14.77 2.03 -7.69
CA GLU A 21 -14.01 2.66 -6.62
C GLU A 21 -14.73 2.58 -5.25
N ILE A 22 -13.97 2.68 -4.15
CA ILE A 22 -14.53 2.68 -2.80
C ILE A 22 -14.61 4.11 -2.27
N TYR A 23 -15.82 4.52 -1.91
CA TYR A 23 -16.04 5.79 -1.22
C TYR A 23 -15.37 5.79 0.15
N TRP A 24 -14.60 6.84 0.44
CA TRP A 24 -13.61 6.82 1.52
C TRP A 24 -14.22 6.96 2.93
N ALA A 25 -15.37 7.62 3.06
CA ALA A 25 -15.94 7.96 4.35
C ALA A 25 -17.47 8.01 4.39
N LYS A 26 -17.98 7.92 5.62
CA LYS A 26 -19.33 8.33 5.99
C LYS A 26 -19.22 9.44 7.03
N ASN A 27 -20.11 10.43 6.96
CA ASN A 27 -20.23 11.42 8.01
C ASN A 27 -20.93 10.85 9.25
N LYS A 28 -21.04 11.66 10.31
CA LYS A 28 -21.70 11.29 11.58
C LYS A 28 -23.17 10.84 11.42
N ASP A 29 -23.85 11.30 10.37
CA ASP A 29 -25.25 10.94 10.05
C ASP A 29 -25.35 9.69 9.16
N GLY A 30 -24.23 9.03 8.87
CA GLY A 30 -24.16 7.84 8.02
C GLY A 30 -24.22 8.11 6.52
N LYS A 31 -24.25 9.38 6.09
CA LYS A 31 -24.22 9.76 4.68
C LYS A 31 -22.84 9.52 4.09
N VAL A 32 -22.81 8.84 2.95
CA VAL A 32 -21.57 8.53 2.22
C VAL A 32 -21.04 9.78 1.54
N ASP A 33 -19.75 10.07 1.74
CA ASP A 33 -18.99 11.01 0.93
C ASP A 33 -18.53 10.31 -0.35
N LYS A 34 -18.92 10.83 -1.51
CA LYS A 34 -18.66 10.20 -2.82
C LYS A 34 -17.23 10.42 -3.33
N MET A 35 -16.34 11.00 -2.53
CA MET A 35 -14.90 11.00 -2.86
C MET A 35 -14.30 9.59 -2.71
N ALA A 36 -13.39 9.23 -3.62
CA ALA A 36 -12.59 8.01 -3.51
C ALA A 36 -11.09 8.35 -3.50
N LEU A 37 -10.33 7.58 -2.73
CA LEU A 37 -8.88 7.69 -2.63
C LEU A 37 -8.24 6.46 -3.28
N LEU A 38 -7.25 6.68 -4.15
CA LEU A 38 -6.57 5.58 -4.86
C LEU A 38 -5.80 4.68 -3.87
N THR A 39 -5.05 5.28 -2.96
CA THR A 39 -4.38 4.58 -1.86
C THR A 39 -5.37 3.75 -1.01
N GLY A 40 -6.45 4.37 -0.53
CA GLY A 40 -7.45 3.67 0.29
C GLY A 40 -8.16 2.52 -0.45
N SER A 41 -8.50 2.75 -1.72
CA SER A 41 -9.07 1.72 -2.61
C SER A 41 -8.10 0.56 -2.83
N SER A 42 -6.81 0.83 -2.95
CA SER A 42 -5.76 -0.19 -3.09
C SER A 42 -5.67 -1.07 -1.82
N SER A 43 -5.75 -0.47 -0.63
CA SER A 43 -5.79 -1.22 0.64
C SER A 43 -7.06 -2.09 0.77
N VAL A 44 -8.21 -1.60 0.31
CA VAL A 44 -9.45 -2.40 0.27
C VAL A 44 -9.33 -3.55 -0.74
N TYR A 45 -8.73 -3.31 -1.91
CA TYR A 45 -8.48 -4.35 -2.91
C TYR A 45 -7.65 -5.50 -2.33
N MET A 46 -6.55 -5.17 -1.64
CA MET A 46 -5.72 -6.16 -0.94
C MET A 46 -6.51 -6.91 0.13
N SER A 47 -7.33 -6.19 0.90
CA SER A 47 -8.17 -6.78 1.95
C SER A 47 -9.19 -7.77 1.39
N ILE A 48 -9.84 -7.46 0.27
CA ILE A 48 -10.78 -8.37 -0.41
C ILE A 48 -10.03 -9.59 -0.94
N LYS A 49 -8.84 -9.41 -1.53
CA LYS A 49 -7.98 -10.52 -2.01
C LYS A 49 -7.65 -11.50 -0.87
N CYS A 50 -7.17 -11.00 0.27
CA CYS A 50 -6.92 -11.82 1.46
C CYS A 50 -8.18 -12.49 2.00
N ALA A 51 -9.30 -11.77 2.07
CA ALA A 51 -10.55 -12.32 2.58
C ALA A 51 -11.13 -13.42 1.68
N LEU A 52 -10.97 -13.31 0.36
CA LEU A 52 -11.33 -14.36 -0.59
C LEU A 52 -10.46 -15.62 -0.41
N ALA A 53 -9.15 -15.43 -0.18
CA ALA A 53 -8.23 -16.53 0.13
C ALA A 53 -8.67 -17.29 1.40
N ILE A 54 -8.97 -16.54 2.47
CA ILE A 54 -9.48 -17.10 3.74
C ILE A 54 -10.84 -17.77 3.52
N ALA A 55 -11.74 -17.16 2.74
CA ALA A 55 -13.05 -17.74 2.42
C ALA A 55 -12.91 -19.09 1.70
N LYS A 56 -11.97 -19.21 0.76
CA LYS A 56 -11.66 -20.45 0.04
C LYS A 56 -11.18 -21.54 1.00
N LEU A 57 -10.23 -21.23 1.88
CA LEU A 57 -9.73 -22.17 2.91
C LEU A 57 -10.85 -22.67 3.84
N LEU A 58 -11.82 -21.79 4.17
CA LEU A 58 -12.95 -22.12 5.04
C LEU A 58 -14.17 -22.70 4.31
N GLY A 59 -14.08 -22.96 3.00
CA GLY A 59 -15.20 -23.46 2.19
C GLY A 59 -16.39 -22.49 2.07
N LYS A 60 -16.18 -21.19 2.24
CA LYS A 60 -17.23 -20.14 2.20
C LYS A 60 -17.32 -19.51 0.81
N LYS A 61 -18.44 -19.72 0.11
CA LYS A 61 -18.70 -19.08 -1.19
C LYS A 61 -19.04 -17.59 -1.03
N ARG A 62 -18.36 -16.72 -1.78
CA ARG A 62 -18.52 -15.24 -1.73
C ARG A 62 -18.53 -14.61 -3.14
N PRO A 63 -19.51 -14.94 -4.00
CA PRO A 63 -19.55 -14.45 -5.39
C PRO A 63 -19.58 -12.92 -5.51
N SER A 64 -20.24 -12.23 -4.58
CA SER A 64 -20.26 -10.76 -4.57
C SER A 64 -18.89 -10.15 -4.27
N TRP A 65 -18.03 -10.82 -3.50
CA TRP A 65 -16.68 -10.33 -3.20
C TRP A 65 -15.76 -10.46 -4.40
N TYR A 66 -15.90 -11.53 -5.19
CA TYR A 66 -15.18 -11.67 -6.47
C TYR A 66 -15.55 -10.54 -7.44
N LYS A 67 -16.85 -10.26 -7.60
CA LYS A 67 -17.33 -9.14 -8.43
C LYS A 67 -16.78 -7.80 -7.95
N ALA A 68 -16.86 -7.55 -6.64
CA ALA A 68 -16.34 -6.32 -6.04
C ALA A 68 -14.82 -6.17 -6.22
N LYS A 69 -14.05 -7.24 -6.06
CA LYS A 69 -12.60 -7.24 -6.33
C LYS A 69 -12.32 -6.89 -7.79
N ALA A 70 -13.04 -7.53 -8.72
CA ALA A 70 -12.85 -7.32 -10.15
C ALA A 70 -13.11 -5.87 -10.55
N SER A 71 -14.28 -5.31 -10.20
CA SER A 71 -14.62 -3.93 -10.53
C SER A 71 -13.68 -2.91 -9.86
N LEU A 72 -13.27 -3.15 -8.62
CA LEU A 72 -12.29 -2.31 -7.94
C LEU A 72 -10.91 -2.35 -8.63
N GLY A 73 -10.47 -3.54 -9.03
CA GLY A 73 -9.23 -3.72 -9.76
C GLY A 73 -9.25 -3.07 -11.14
N ASP A 74 -10.39 -3.09 -11.84
CA ASP A 74 -10.58 -2.36 -13.11
C ASP A 74 -10.56 -0.84 -12.89
N ALA A 75 -11.23 -0.34 -11.85
CA ALA A 75 -11.21 1.07 -11.49
C ALA A 75 -9.78 1.58 -11.22
N ILE A 76 -9.02 0.85 -10.39
CA ILE A 76 -7.62 1.20 -10.05
C ILE A 76 -6.73 1.21 -11.30
N ARG A 77 -6.89 0.25 -12.23
CA ARG A 77 -6.04 0.12 -13.41
C ARG A 77 -6.37 1.14 -14.51
N PHE A 78 -7.66 1.36 -14.77
CA PHE A 78 -8.09 1.98 -16.03
C PHE A 78 -8.85 3.27 -15.85
N ARG A 79 -9.22 3.63 -14.62
CA ARG A 79 -10.08 4.78 -14.33
C ARG A 79 -9.48 5.69 -13.25
N PRO A 80 -8.29 6.26 -13.49
CA PRO A 80 -7.67 7.19 -12.55
C PRO A 80 -8.55 8.42 -12.27
N ASP A 81 -9.44 8.78 -13.21
CA ASP A 81 -10.42 9.87 -13.11
C ASP A 81 -11.44 9.70 -11.95
N LEU A 82 -11.61 8.48 -11.44
CA LEU A 82 -12.53 8.18 -10.33
C LEU A 82 -11.96 8.56 -8.95
N PHE A 83 -10.65 8.77 -8.86
CA PHE A 83 -9.97 9.05 -7.59
C PHE A 83 -9.62 10.53 -7.48
N ASN A 84 -9.50 11.00 -6.23
CA ASN A 84 -9.13 12.40 -5.98
C ASN A 84 -7.72 12.71 -6.50
N MET A 85 -7.64 13.34 -7.67
CA MET A 85 -6.37 13.70 -8.33
C MET A 85 -5.50 14.69 -7.55
N ILE A 86 -6.06 15.43 -6.59
CA ILE A 86 -5.26 16.28 -5.67
C ILE A 86 -4.31 15.41 -4.85
N LYS A 87 -4.63 14.12 -4.63
CA LYS A 87 -3.80 13.18 -3.89
C LYS A 87 -2.66 12.53 -4.71
N SER A 88 -2.59 12.78 -6.02
CA SER A 88 -1.47 12.32 -6.88
C SER A 88 -0.09 12.92 -6.53
N ARG A 89 -0.06 13.91 -5.65
CA ARG A 89 1.16 14.47 -5.02
C ARG A 89 1.72 13.61 -3.89
N TYR A 90 0.96 12.64 -3.36
CA TYR A 90 1.41 11.76 -2.27
C TYR A 90 2.02 10.48 -2.85
N SER A 91 3.12 9.99 -2.28
CA SER A 91 3.85 8.82 -2.79
C SER A 91 3.02 7.54 -2.76
N MET A 92 2.14 7.40 -1.78
CA MET A 92 1.27 6.23 -1.69
C MET A 92 0.38 6.04 -2.92
N ASP A 93 -0.16 7.13 -3.51
CA ASP A 93 -0.94 7.04 -4.75
C ASP A 93 -0.08 6.54 -5.93
N TRP A 94 1.24 6.72 -5.86
CA TRP A 94 2.17 6.19 -6.84
C TRP A 94 2.40 4.68 -6.67
N TYR A 95 2.76 4.19 -5.47
CA TYR A 95 3.18 2.79 -5.28
C TYR A 95 2.10 1.83 -4.75
N TYR A 96 1.04 2.28 -4.05
CA TYR A 96 0.02 1.37 -3.49
C TYR A 96 -0.73 0.50 -4.52
N PRO A 97 -1.07 1.00 -5.73
CA PRO A 97 -1.67 0.16 -6.77
C PRO A 97 -0.78 -1.02 -7.16
N VAL A 98 0.55 -0.85 -7.05
CA VAL A 98 1.54 -1.91 -7.25
C VAL A 98 1.63 -2.79 -6.00
N LEU A 99 1.72 -2.20 -4.81
CA LEU A 99 1.81 -2.95 -3.55
C LEU A 99 0.67 -3.95 -3.38
N CYS A 100 -0.57 -3.55 -3.67
CA CYS A 100 -1.74 -4.41 -3.55
C CYS A 100 -1.87 -5.45 -4.69
N GLY A 101 -1.09 -5.29 -5.77
CA GLY A 101 -1.12 -6.13 -6.96
C GLY A 101 -2.35 -5.88 -7.86
N ALA A 102 -2.97 -4.70 -7.79
CA ALA A 102 -3.97 -4.30 -8.77
C ALA A 102 -3.31 -3.90 -10.10
N ILE A 103 -2.11 -3.30 -10.03
CA ILE A 103 -1.20 -3.08 -11.15
C ILE A 103 0.00 -4.03 -10.97
N SER A 104 0.28 -4.87 -11.96
CA SER A 104 1.31 -5.90 -11.90
C SER A 104 2.10 -6.00 -13.22
N GLY A 105 3.12 -6.87 -13.25
CA GLY A 105 3.93 -7.11 -14.45
C GLY A 105 4.70 -5.87 -14.93
N GLU A 106 4.85 -5.74 -16.25
CA GLU A 106 5.58 -4.61 -16.85
C GLU A 106 4.91 -3.25 -16.62
N GLU A 107 3.59 -3.21 -16.42
CA GLU A 107 2.89 -1.97 -16.07
C GLU A 107 3.32 -1.47 -14.69
N ALA A 108 3.48 -2.38 -13.73
CA ALA A 108 3.94 -2.02 -12.39
C ALA A 108 5.35 -1.43 -12.42
N LYS A 109 6.28 -2.05 -13.14
CA LYS A 109 7.64 -1.54 -13.31
C LYS A 109 7.63 -0.15 -13.93
N ARG A 110 6.92 0.03 -15.05
CA ARG A 110 6.81 1.33 -15.73
C ARG A 110 6.21 2.41 -14.84
N ARG A 111 5.20 2.05 -14.04
CA ARG A 111 4.60 2.97 -13.07
C ARG A 111 5.60 3.41 -12.00
N ILE A 112 6.38 2.49 -11.45
CA ILE A 112 7.45 2.79 -10.50
C ILE A 112 8.47 3.73 -11.18
N ASP A 113 9.04 3.33 -12.31
CA ASP A 113 10.09 4.10 -12.99
C ASP A 113 9.65 5.53 -13.33
N LYS A 114 8.40 5.72 -13.80
CA LYS A 114 7.87 7.01 -14.23
C LYS A 114 7.90 8.11 -13.15
N SER A 115 7.76 7.75 -11.88
CA SER A 115 7.70 8.74 -10.78
C SER A 115 8.81 8.54 -9.75
N TRP A 116 9.85 7.78 -10.10
CA TRP A 116 10.99 7.51 -9.23
C TRP A 116 11.65 8.81 -8.74
N GLU A 117 12.15 9.63 -9.66
CA GLU A 117 12.83 10.91 -9.34
C GLU A 117 11.91 11.94 -8.64
N LYS A 118 10.59 11.79 -8.78
CA LYS A 118 9.62 12.67 -8.11
C LYS A 118 9.55 12.41 -6.60
N PHE A 119 9.73 11.18 -6.18
CA PHE A 119 9.50 10.75 -4.80
C PHE A 119 10.75 10.23 -4.11
N ILE A 120 11.74 9.71 -4.83
CA ILE A 120 12.98 9.22 -4.24
C ILE A 120 13.95 10.37 -4.01
N VAL A 121 14.53 10.37 -2.83
CA VAL A 121 15.75 11.12 -2.53
C VAL A 121 16.83 10.09 -2.17
N PRO A 122 17.84 9.92 -3.04
CA PRO A 122 18.93 8.96 -2.79
C PRO A 122 19.52 9.12 -1.40
N ASP A 123 19.78 8.00 -0.71
CA ASP A 123 20.34 7.92 0.65
C ASP A 123 19.44 8.46 1.79
N TRP A 124 18.27 8.99 1.44
CA TRP A 124 17.29 9.51 2.40
C TRP A 124 16.03 8.67 2.47
N GLY A 125 15.44 8.31 1.33
CA GLY A 125 14.19 7.55 1.27
C GLY A 125 13.12 8.18 0.38
N VAL A 126 11.86 7.99 0.76
CA VAL A 126 10.67 8.39 0.00
C VAL A 126 10.09 9.69 0.55
N ARG A 127 9.83 10.66 -0.34
CA ARG A 127 9.01 11.83 -0.04
C ARG A 127 7.58 11.41 0.23
N CYS A 128 7.02 11.76 1.39
CA CYS A 128 5.58 11.57 1.66
C CYS A 128 4.72 12.36 0.66
N VAL A 129 5.17 13.58 0.33
CA VAL A 129 4.50 14.47 -0.62
C VAL A 129 5.54 15.12 -1.54
N SER A 130 5.32 15.10 -2.86
CA SER A 130 6.34 15.46 -3.86
C SER A 130 6.78 16.92 -3.84
N ASP A 131 5.95 17.82 -3.33
CA ASP A 131 6.20 19.27 -3.26
C ASP A 131 6.58 19.73 -1.84
N ARG A 132 6.93 18.79 -0.95
CA ARG A 132 7.39 19.07 0.40
C ARG A 132 8.72 18.36 0.69
N PRO A 133 9.54 18.90 1.59
CA PRO A 133 10.85 18.34 1.90
C PRO A 133 10.79 17.09 2.79
N TRP A 134 9.61 16.52 3.05
CA TRP A 134 9.42 15.47 4.06
C TRP A 134 9.70 14.09 3.51
N ILE A 135 10.75 13.46 4.02
CA ILE A 135 11.09 12.06 3.81
C ILE A 135 10.56 11.26 4.99
N THR A 136 9.94 10.11 4.75
CA THR A 136 9.30 9.32 5.80
C THR A 136 9.73 7.85 5.74
N MET A 137 10.03 7.29 6.90
CA MET A 137 10.65 5.96 7.00
C MET A 137 9.62 4.86 6.74
N ALA A 138 8.36 5.09 7.09
CA ALA A 138 7.29 4.15 6.80
C ALA A 138 7.01 4.04 5.30
N GLU A 139 6.82 5.15 4.57
CA GLU A 139 6.64 5.13 3.12
C GLU A 139 7.88 4.58 2.40
N THR A 140 9.07 4.81 2.95
CA THR A 140 10.32 4.19 2.45
C THR A 140 10.25 2.66 2.58
N ALA A 141 9.86 2.14 3.75
CA ALA A 141 9.69 0.71 3.96
C ALA A 141 8.54 0.11 3.13
N GLU A 142 7.45 0.83 2.93
CA GLU A 142 6.35 0.40 2.06
C GLU A 142 6.75 0.34 0.59
N LEU A 143 7.61 1.26 0.12
CA LEU A 143 8.18 1.16 -1.20
C LEU A 143 9.10 -0.07 -1.32
N VAL A 144 9.89 -0.39 -0.29
CA VAL A 144 10.69 -1.64 -0.27
C VAL A 144 9.79 -2.86 -0.44
N MET A 145 8.67 -2.93 0.30
CA MET A 145 7.67 -4.00 0.13
C MET A 145 7.11 -4.02 -1.29
N THR A 146 6.87 -2.85 -1.89
CA THR A 146 6.35 -2.73 -3.25
C THR A 146 7.35 -3.22 -4.31
N LEU A 147 8.63 -2.88 -4.15
CA LEU A 147 9.70 -3.34 -5.04
C LEU A 147 9.91 -4.85 -4.91
N ALA A 148 9.92 -5.37 -3.68
CA ALA A 148 9.96 -6.81 -3.43
C ALA A 148 8.72 -7.53 -4.00
N ALA A 149 7.55 -6.90 -3.99
CA ALA A 149 6.32 -7.46 -4.53
C ALA A 149 6.41 -7.76 -6.05
N ILE A 150 7.18 -6.95 -6.78
CA ILE A 150 7.47 -7.10 -8.22
C ILE A 150 8.85 -7.71 -8.50
N GLU A 151 9.48 -8.30 -7.49
CA GLU A 151 10.80 -8.96 -7.54
C GLU A 151 11.96 -8.04 -7.96
N ASP A 152 11.84 -6.74 -7.76
CA ASP A 152 12.94 -5.79 -7.93
C ASP A 152 13.80 -5.72 -6.66
N TYR A 153 14.42 -6.85 -6.34
CA TYR A 153 15.17 -7.01 -5.09
C TYR A 153 16.41 -6.13 -5.02
N THR A 154 17.00 -5.78 -6.17
CA THR A 154 18.18 -4.90 -6.23
C THR A 154 17.84 -3.51 -5.71
N ARG A 155 16.78 -2.87 -6.25
CA ARG A 155 16.34 -1.57 -5.75
C ARG A 155 15.75 -1.69 -4.35
N ALA A 156 15.02 -2.75 -4.05
CA ALA A 156 14.43 -2.95 -2.73
C ALA A 156 15.50 -2.99 -1.62
N ARG A 157 16.60 -3.72 -1.82
CA ARG A 157 17.72 -3.79 -0.86
C ARG A 157 18.47 -2.47 -0.73
N ALA A 158 18.67 -1.75 -1.85
CA ALA A 158 19.30 -0.43 -1.82
C ALA A 158 18.46 0.56 -0.99
N VAL A 159 17.15 0.67 -1.27
CA VAL A 159 16.25 1.56 -0.53
C VAL A 159 16.14 1.15 0.94
N PHE A 160 16.09 -0.16 1.24
CA PHE A 160 16.05 -0.64 2.62
C PHE A 160 17.30 -0.27 3.41
N SER A 161 18.47 -0.25 2.77
CA SER A 161 19.74 0.13 3.42
C SER A 161 19.72 1.56 3.97
N TRP A 162 18.94 2.46 3.37
CA TRP A 162 18.82 3.86 3.82
C TRP A 162 18.06 4.01 5.14
N LEU A 163 17.40 2.96 5.64
CA LEU A 163 16.68 2.98 6.91
C LEU A 163 17.56 2.67 8.12
N SER A 164 18.81 2.21 7.92
CA SER A 164 19.65 1.71 9.02
C SER A 164 20.05 2.79 10.02
N ASP A 165 20.30 4.01 9.54
CA ASP A 165 20.75 5.17 10.32
C ASP A 165 19.61 6.14 10.68
N LYS A 166 18.39 5.92 10.16
CA LYS A 166 17.20 6.76 10.41
C LYS A 166 16.48 6.33 11.69
N ARG A 167 17.23 6.27 12.79
CA ARG A 167 16.79 5.79 14.10
C ARG A 167 17.23 6.72 15.21
N PHE A 168 16.45 6.76 16.28
CA PHE A 168 16.84 7.35 17.55
C PHE A 168 17.86 6.45 18.27
N SER A 169 18.47 6.96 19.33
CA SER A 169 19.46 6.22 20.14
C SER A 169 18.90 5.00 20.86
N ASP A 170 17.57 4.87 20.96
CA ASP A 170 16.87 3.70 21.50
C ASP A 170 16.38 2.73 20.41
N ASP A 171 16.96 2.81 19.21
CA ASP A 171 16.64 1.99 18.03
C ASP A 171 15.22 2.17 17.44
N SER A 172 14.41 3.07 18.00
CA SER A 172 13.14 3.44 17.38
C SER A 172 13.37 4.23 16.09
N TYR A 173 12.51 4.06 15.09
CA TYR A 173 12.66 4.75 13.81
C TYR A 173 12.15 6.20 13.87
N TRP A 174 12.83 7.08 13.14
CA TRP A 174 12.29 8.42 12.86
C TRP A 174 10.98 8.28 12.09
N MET A 175 9.98 9.10 12.41
CA MET A 175 8.75 9.12 11.60
C MET A 175 9.01 9.82 10.26
N GLY A 176 9.64 11.00 10.33
CA GLY A 176 10.00 11.79 9.17
C GLY A 176 11.24 12.63 9.42
N VAL A 177 11.80 13.14 8.33
CA VAL A 177 12.95 14.05 8.32
C VAL A 177 12.84 15.02 7.15
N THR A 178 13.26 16.27 7.33
CA THR A 178 13.31 17.24 6.23
C THR A 178 14.58 17.05 5.40
N TYR A 179 14.46 17.25 4.08
CA TYR A 179 15.57 17.31 3.15
C TYR A 179 15.62 18.68 2.46
N PRO A 180 16.79 19.34 2.37
CA PRO A 180 18.12 18.85 2.77
C PRO A 180 18.50 19.10 4.24
N ASP A 181 17.66 19.80 5.01
CA ASP A 181 18.06 20.35 6.32
C ASP A 181 18.27 19.29 7.42
N GLY A 182 17.81 18.05 7.24
CA GLY A 182 18.02 16.96 8.19
C GLY A 182 17.25 17.09 9.51
N ILE A 183 16.17 17.88 9.54
CA ILE A 183 15.39 18.11 10.76
C ILE A 183 14.42 16.94 10.94
N ILE A 184 14.60 16.17 12.01
CA ILE A 184 13.71 15.06 12.36
C ILE A 184 12.35 15.62 12.79
N TRP A 185 11.29 15.26 12.07
CA TRP A 185 9.93 15.70 12.39
C TRP A 185 8.89 14.80 11.71
N PRO A 186 7.81 14.41 12.42
CA PRO A 186 7.59 14.58 13.87
C PRO A 186 8.56 13.74 14.72
N GLU A 187 8.75 14.13 15.98
CA GLU A 187 9.55 13.38 16.97
C GLU A 187 8.82 12.14 17.54
N GLU A 188 7.58 11.90 17.10
CA GLU A 188 6.77 10.78 17.58
C GLU A 188 7.36 9.43 17.16
N LYS A 189 7.47 8.52 18.13
CA LYS A 189 7.98 7.16 17.95
C LYS A 189 6.81 6.20 17.76
N THR A 190 6.33 6.12 16.54
CA THR A 190 5.10 5.38 16.25
C THR A 190 5.32 3.90 15.98
N GLY A 191 4.40 3.06 16.47
CA GLY A 191 4.45 1.62 16.23
C GLY A 191 4.27 1.22 14.76
N TRP A 192 3.58 2.04 13.95
CA TRP A 192 3.34 1.73 12.53
C TRP A 192 4.62 1.86 11.69
N THR A 193 5.50 2.85 11.97
CA THR A 193 6.79 2.95 11.28
C THR A 193 7.64 1.71 11.54
N ALA A 194 7.77 1.30 12.81
CA ALA A 194 8.50 0.08 13.16
C ALA A 194 7.89 -1.16 12.48
N ALA A 195 6.56 -1.28 12.45
CA ALA A 195 5.88 -2.39 11.79
C ALA A 195 6.15 -2.41 10.28
N ALA A 196 6.11 -1.27 9.59
CA ALA A 196 6.41 -1.18 8.16
C ALA A 196 7.83 -1.66 7.86
N VAL A 197 8.82 -1.28 8.68
CA VAL A 197 10.21 -1.72 8.51
C VAL A 197 10.37 -3.22 8.74
N ILE A 198 9.71 -3.77 9.77
CA ILE A 198 9.70 -5.23 10.03
C ILE A 198 9.09 -5.99 8.84
N LEU A 199 7.97 -5.51 8.30
CA LEU A 199 7.32 -6.13 7.13
C LEU A 199 8.19 -6.04 5.88
N ALA A 200 8.89 -4.92 5.67
CA ALA A 200 9.85 -4.77 4.57
C ALA A 200 11.02 -5.76 4.70
N TRP A 201 11.54 -5.96 5.90
CA TRP A 201 12.57 -6.95 6.18
C TRP A 201 12.09 -8.38 5.90
N ASP A 202 10.87 -8.71 6.32
CA ASP A 202 10.27 -10.02 6.06
C ASP A 202 9.98 -10.24 4.56
N ALA A 203 9.57 -9.20 3.83
CA ALA A 203 9.36 -9.28 2.38
C ALA A 203 10.67 -9.50 1.59
N LEU A 204 11.81 -9.03 2.11
CA LEU A 204 13.13 -9.19 1.47
C LEU A 204 13.81 -10.53 1.77
N ASN A 205 13.49 -11.15 2.91
CA ASN A 205 14.21 -12.29 3.44
C ASN A 205 13.33 -13.53 3.69
N GLU A 206 12.01 -13.38 3.55
CA GLU A 206 11.01 -14.44 3.75
C GLU A 206 11.21 -15.20 5.08
N ILE A 207 11.41 -14.46 6.17
CA ILE A 207 11.69 -15.02 7.50
C ILE A 207 10.45 -15.72 8.05
N THR A 208 9.26 -15.20 7.74
CA THR A 208 7.98 -15.77 8.15
C THR A 208 7.18 -16.27 6.94
N PRO A 209 6.22 -17.18 7.16
CA PRO A 209 5.28 -17.60 6.11
C PRO A 209 4.48 -16.44 5.48
N ALA A 210 4.41 -15.28 6.14
CA ALA A 210 3.71 -14.10 5.67
C ALA A 210 4.55 -13.18 4.76
N GLY A 211 5.87 -13.39 4.63
CA GLY A 211 6.75 -12.50 3.86
C GLY A 211 6.35 -12.35 2.39
N ARG A 212 5.63 -13.33 1.84
CA ARG A 212 5.12 -13.30 0.46
C ARG A 212 3.74 -12.65 0.31
N ILE A 213 3.17 -12.06 1.36
CA ILE A 213 1.81 -11.52 1.33
C ILE A 213 1.62 -10.44 0.28
N PHE A 214 2.65 -9.68 -0.10
CA PHE A 214 2.55 -8.71 -1.19
C PHE A 214 3.11 -9.22 -2.52
N ASN A 215 3.83 -10.34 -2.56
CA ASN A 215 4.47 -10.86 -3.77
C ASN A 215 3.43 -11.22 -4.85
N HIS A 216 3.57 -10.65 -6.05
CA HIS A 216 2.58 -10.81 -7.12
C HIS A 216 2.49 -12.26 -7.60
N LYS A 217 3.64 -12.90 -7.86
CA LYS A 217 3.70 -14.30 -8.30
C LYS A 217 3.07 -15.26 -7.29
N PHE A 218 3.24 -15.01 -5.99
CA PHE A 218 2.59 -15.80 -4.95
C PHE A 218 1.06 -15.80 -5.12
N TRP A 219 0.46 -14.64 -5.42
CA TRP A 219 -1.00 -14.53 -5.59
C TRP A 219 -1.51 -15.18 -6.88
N ASP A 220 -0.70 -15.23 -7.94
CA ASP A 220 -1.08 -15.91 -9.20
C ASP A 220 -1.37 -17.41 -8.97
N THR A 221 -0.75 -18.01 -7.94
CA THR A 221 -1.00 -19.41 -7.56
C THR A 221 -2.38 -19.65 -6.93
N TRP A 222 -3.03 -18.62 -6.37
CA TRP A 222 -4.27 -18.77 -5.61
C TRP A 222 -5.54 -18.83 -6.47
N LYS A 223 -5.47 -18.45 -7.76
CA LYS A 223 -6.60 -18.38 -8.72
C LYS A 223 -7.84 -17.71 -8.09
N LEU A 224 -7.72 -16.42 -7.73
CA LEU A 224 -8.73 -15.59 -7.04
C LEU A 224 -9.28 -14.43 -7.89
#